data_AF-E6V305-F1
#
_entry.id   AF-E6V305-F1
#
_cell.length_a   1.000
_cell.length_b   1.000
_cell.length_c   1.000
_cell.angle_alpha   90.00
_cell.angle_beta   90.00
_cell.angle_gamma   90.00
#
_symmetry.space_group_name_H-M   'P 1'
#
loop_
_entity.id
_entity.type
_entity.pdbx_description
1 polymer ?
#
loop_
_entity_poly.entity_id
_entity_poly.type
_entity_poly.pdbx_seq_one_letter_code
_entity_poly.pdbx_strand_id
1 'polypeptide(L)'
;MPTTKRAEPDACSLLDTDHKNVKKMFTAYEELANSKAASAADKKRELASQICAELTVHTQIEEEIFYPAVREAIKETDLLDEAEVEHASAKDLIAQIQEATEIDDMFDAKVKVLGEYIDHHVKEERNEMFPKARAARGLDLVAMREQLMARKEELMGELMGEPA
;
A
#
# COMPACT_ATOMS: atom_id res chain seq x y z
N MET A 1 -34.16 6.07 -14.72
CA MET A 1 -32.76 6.04 -14.24
C MET A 1 -32.51 4.63 -13.71
N PRO A 2 -31.72 3.78 -14.37
CA PRO A 2 -31.37 2.49 -13.78
C PRO A 2 -30.46 2.79 -12.58
N THR A 3 -30.92 2.44 -11.38
CA THR A 3 -30.11 2.52 -10.17
C THR A 3 -29.00 1.48 -10.29
N THR A 4 -27.78 1.92 -10.55
CA THR A 4 -26.60 1.07 -10.52
C THR A 4 -26.52 0.44 -9.14
N LYS A 5 -26.79 -0.87 -9.06
CA LYS A 5 -26.55 -1.67 -7.87
C LYS A 5 -25.08 -1.47 -7.50
N ARG A 6 -24.80 -0.85 -6.35
CA ARG A 6 -23.43 -0.66 -5.87
C ARG A 6 -22.78 -2.04 -5.85
N ALA A 7 -21.69 -2.20 -6.59
CA ALA A 7 -20.94 -3.46 -6.56
C ALA A 7 -20.54 -3.75 -5.11
N GLU A 8 -20.65 -5.02 -4.72
CA GLU A 8 -20.21 -5.48 -3.41
C GLU A 8 -18.71 -5.17 -3.24
N PRO A 9 -18.26 -4.66 -2.08
CA PRO A 9 -16.84 -4.40 -1.87
C PRO A 9 -16.02 -5.68 -2.07
N ASP A 10 -15.01 -5.59 -2.94
CA ASP A 10 -14.13 -6.69 -3.34
C ASP A 10 -12.68 -6.45 -2.90
N ALA A 11 -11.77 -7.40 -3.17
CA ALA A 11 -10.35 -7.30 -2.84
C ALA A 11 -9.73 -6.00 -3.37
N CYS A 12 -9.99 -5.65 -4.64
CA CYS A 12 -9.52 -4.39 -5.22
C CYS A 12 -10.08 -3.15 -4.50
N SER A 13 -11.27 -3.21 -3.90
CA SER A 13 -11.83 -2.11 -3.10
C SER A 13 -11.11 -1.94 -1.75
N LEU A 14 -10.66 -3.04 -1.15
CA LEU A 14 -9.85 -3.04 0.07
C LEU A 14 -8.47 -2.42 -0.21
N LEU A 15 -7.75 -2.91 -1.22
CA LEU A 15 -6.44 -2.40 -1.63
C LEU A 15 -6.52 -0.91 -2.02
N ASP A 16 -7.55 -0.53 -2.77
CA ASP A 16 -7.82 0.87 -3.11
C ASP A 16 -8.08 1.77 -1.89
N THR A 17 -8.64 1.20 -0.81
CA THR A 17 -8.84 1.92 0.46
C THR A 17 -7.51 2.17 1.15
N ASP A 18 -6.62 1.17 1.17
CA ASP A 18 -5.26 1.29 1.70
C ASP A 18 -4.46 2.34 0.94
N HIS A 19 -4.48 2.30 -0.40
CA HIS A 19 -3.88 3.34 -1.26
C HIS A 19 -4.33 4.75 -0.89
N LYS A 20 -5.64 4.94 -0.66
CA LYS A 20 -6.20 6.26 -0.27
C LYS A 20 -5.73 6.68 1.11
N ASN A 21 -5.61 5.75 2.04
CA ASN A 21 -5.18 6.04 3.40
C ASN A 21 -3.71 6.46 3.42
N VAL A 22 -2.84 5.68 2.78
CA VAL A 22 -1.41 6.00 2.67
C VAL A 22 -1.19 7.31 1.89
N LYS A 23 -1.96 7.57 0.82
CA LYS A 23 -1.89 8.86 0.10
C LYS A 23 -2.17 10.06 1.02
N LYS A 24 -3.18 9.96 1.88
CA LYS A 24 -3.48 11.02 2.86
C LYS A 24 -2.35 11.19 3.87
N MET A 25 -1.72 10.10 4.30
CA MET A 25 -0.57 10.14 5.20
C MET A 25 0.62 10.84 4.54
N PHE A 26 0.92 10.56 3.27
CA PHE A 26 1.97 11.29 2.54
C PHE A 26 1.67 12.79 2.40
N THR A 27 0.41 13.17 2.12
CA THR A 27 0.02 14.59 2.11
C THR A 27 0.20 15.24 3.49
N ALA A 28 -0.22 14.57 4.56
CA ALA A 28 0.00 15.07 5.92
C ALA A 28 1.50 15.17 6.27
N TYR A 29 2.32 14.24 5.77
CA TYR A 29 3.77 14.29 5.94
C TYR A 29 4.37 15.50 5.24
N GLU A 30 3.96 15.79 3.99
CA GLU A 30 4.41 16.97 3.25
C GLU A 30 4.06 18.29 3.97
N GLU A 31 2.89 18.38 4.59
CA GLU A 31 2.52 19.53 5.43
C GLU A 31 3.45 19.67 6.65
N LEU A 32 3.80 18.56 7.31
CA LEU A 32 4.76 18.54 8.42
C LEU A 32 6.17 18.87 7.96
N ALA A 33 6.58 18.44 6.76
CA ALA A 33 7.86 18.75 6.12
C ALA A 33 8.09 20.26 5.99
N ASN A 34 7.03 21.00 5.70
CA ASN A 34 7.07 22.45 5.56
C ASN A 34 6.88 23.22 6.88
N SER A 35 6.63 22.52 8.00
CA SER A 35 6.37 23.13 9.30
C SER A 35 7.65 23.53 10.03
N LYS A 36 7.62 24.71 10.68
CA LYS A 36 8.71 25.20 11.56
C LYS A 36 8.48 24.92 13.04
N ALA A 37 7.46 24.11 13.37
CA ALA A 37 7.15 23.78 14.76
C ALA A 37 8.28 22.93 15.38
N ALA A 38 8.61 23.20 16.65
CA ALA A 38 9.63 22.43 17.38
C ALA A 38 9.29 20.93 17.49
N SER A 39 7.99 20.58 17.47
CA SER A 39 7.51 19.19 17.49
C SER A 39 7.38 18.55 16.10
N ALA A 40 7.81 19.22 15.04
CA ALA A 40 7.68 18.69 13.67
C ALA A 40 8.50 17.40 13.49
N ALA A 41 9.71 17.33 14.05
CA ALA A 41 10.58 16.16 13.92
C ALA A 41 9.95 14.88 14.48
N ASP A 42 9.41 14.93 15.70
CA ASP A 42 8.76 13.77 16.34
C ASP A 42 7.53 13.31 15.55
N LYS A 43 6.70 14.26 15.11
CA LYS A 43 5.50 13.96 14.31
C LYS A 43 5.83 13.38 12.93
N LYS A 44 6.89 13.87 12.29
CA LYS A 44 7.41 13.29 11.04
C LYS A 44 7.83 11.84 11.27
N ARG A 45 8.60 11.57 12.33
CA ARG A 45 9.05 10.21 12.65
C ARG A 45 7.86 9.28 12.86
N GLU A 46 6.89 9.69 13.67
CA GLU A 46 5.68 8.90 13.94
C GLU A 46 4.90 8.59 12.65
N LEU A 47 4.65 9.61 11.83
CA LEU A 47 3.89 9.46 10.59
C LEU A 47 4.65 8.65 9.54
N ALA A 48 5.96 8.84 9.40
CA ALA A 48 6.80 8.01 8.52
C ALA A 48 6.80 6.55 8.97
N SER A 49 6.88 6.28 10.27
CA SER A 49 6.79 4.93 10.81
C SER A 49 5.43 4.29 10.50
N GLN A 50 4.34 5.05 10.62
CA GLN A 50 3.01 4.58 10.27
C GLN A 50 2.88 4.28 8.77
N ILE A 51 3.38 5.16 7.90
CA ILE A 51 3.42 4.94 6.45
C ILE A 51 4.18 3.66 6.12
N CYS A 52 5.36 3.47 6.73
CA CYS A 52 6.20 2.28 6.51
C CYS A 52 5.47 1.00 6.94
N ALA A 53 4.79 1.01 8.09
CA ALA A 53 4.02 -0.14 8.57
C ALA A 53 2.86 -0.49 7.64
N GLU A 54 2.03 0.47 7.26
CA GLU A 54 0.89 0.25 6.35
C GLU A 54 1.36 -0.27 4.98
N LEU A 55 2.42 0.30 4.41
CA LEU A 55 2.98 -0.17 3.14
C LEU A 55 3.59 -1.56 3.24
N THR A 56 4.24 -1.88 4.35
CA THR A 56 4.81 -3.23 4.57
C THR A 56 3.70 -4.27 4.57
N VAL A 57 2.61 -4.03 5.32
CA VAL A 57 1.47 -4.96 5.37
C VAL A 57 0.75 -5.04 4.03
N HIS A 58 0.52 -3.89 3.40
CA HIS A 58 -0.19 -3.80 2.12
C HIS A 58 0.54 -4.58 1.01
N THR A 59 1.83 -4.32 0.82
CA THR A 59 2.62 -5.03 -0.19
C THR A 59 2.73 -6.52 0.11
N GLN A 60 2.74 -6.91 1.39
CA GLN A 60 2.78 -8.32 1.79
C GLN A 60 1.47 -9.06 1.49
N ILE A 61 0.31 -8.49 1.78
CA ILE A 61 -0.97 -9.14 1.44
C ILE A 61 -1.18 -9.25 -0.07
N GLU A 62 -0.65 -8.31 -0.85
CA GLU A 62 -0.69 -8.37 -2.30
C GLU A 62 0.17 -9.51 -2.84
N GLU A 63 1.42 -9.60 -2.39
CA GLU A 63 2.35 -10.65 -2.80
C GLU A 63 1.95 -12.06 -2.32
N GLU A 64 1.39 -12.18 -1.11
CA GLU A 64 1.00 -13.48 -0.55
C GLU A 64 -0.32 -14.02 -1.13
N ILE A 65 -1.26 -13.14 -1.48
CA ILE A 65 -2.65 -13.53 -1.77
C ILE A 65 -3.12 -13.00 -3.13
N PHE A 66 -3.01 -11.69 -3.36
CA PHE A 66 -3.62 -11.05 -4.53
C PHE A 66 -2.88 -11.42 -5.83
N TYR A 67 -1.58 -11.18 -5.91
CA TYR A 67 -0.77 -11.40 -7.10
C TYR A 67 -0.75 -12.87 -7.56
N PRO A 68 -0.58 -13.88 -6.68
CA PRO A 68 -0.65 -15.28 -7.11
C PRO A 68 -1.99 -15.62 -7.76
N ALA A 69 -3.11 -15.20 -7.15
CA ALA A 69 -4.43 -15.49 -7.66
C ALA A 69 -4.75 -14.73 -8.96
N VAL A 70 -4.31 -13.47 -9.09
CA VAL A 70 -4.45 -12.70 -10.33
C VAL A 70 -3.60 -13.31 -11.44
N ARG A 71 -2.37 -13.73 -11.14
CA ARG A 71 -1.45 -14.38 -12.09
C ARG A 71 -2.03 -15.66 -12.69
N GLU A 72 -2.77 -16.44 -11.91
CA GLU A 72 -3.48 -17.62 -12.40
C GLU A 72 -4.71 -17.28 -13.26
N ALA A 73 -5.32 -16.11 -13.03
CA ALA A 73 -6.59 -15.72 -13.63
C ALA A 73 -6.46 -14.89 -14.91
N ILE A 74 -5.31 -14.23 -15.13
CA ILE A 74 -5.06 -13.37 -16.31
C ILE A 74 -3.83 -13.80 -17.11
N LYS A 75 -3.75 -13.37 -18.38
CA LYS A 75 -2.64 -13.73 -19.28
C LYS A 75 -1.49 -12.72 -19.30
N GLU A 76 -1.78 -11.47 -18.99
CA GLU A 76 -0.83 -10.37 -19.02
C GLU A 76 -0.21 -10.27 -17.63
N THR A 77 0.93 -10.96 -17.45
CA THR A 77 1.60 -11.07 -16.15
C THR A 77 2.80 -10.13 -16.00
N ASP A 78 3.16 -9.43 -17.06
CA ASP A 78 4.20 -8.38 -17.08
C ASP A 78 3.92 -7.29 -16.03
N LEU A 79 2.67 -6.84 -15.94
CA LEU A 79 2.25 -5.86 -14.92
C LEU A 79 2.45 -6.37 -13.48
N LEU A 80 2.37 -7.69 -13.24
CA LEU A 80 2.64 -8.25 -11.91
C LEU A 80 4.13 -8.33 -11.63
N ASP A 81 4.93 -8.67 -12.65
CA ASP A 81 6.40 -8.70 -12.53
C ASP A 81 6.95 -7.28 -12.28
N GLU A 82 6.39 -6.26 -12.93
CA GLU A 82 6.71 -4.84 -12.68
C GLU A 82 6.32 -4.44 -11.25
N ALA A 83 5.10 -4.74 -10.81
CA ALA A 83 4.63 -4.48 -9.45
C ALA A 83 5.53 -5.12 -8.37
N GLU A 84 5.98 -6.36 -8.54
CA GLU A 84 6.91 -7.04 -7.62
C GLU A 84 8.27 -6.31 -7.52
N VAL A 85 8.78 -5.78 -8.63
CA VAL A 85 10.03 -4.99 -8.65
C VAL A 85 9.84 -3.63 -7.98
N GLU A 86 8.71 -2.97 -8.20
CA GLU A 86 8.35 -1.73 -7.51
C GLU A 86 8.22 -1.94 -6.00
N HIS A 87 7.57 -3.04 -5.56
CA HIS A 87 7.48 -3.42 -4.16
C HIS A 87 8.85 -3.63 -3.52
N ALA A 88 9.74 -4.37 -4.18
CA ALA A 88 11.10 -4.56 -3.68
C ALA A 88 11.82 -3.21 -3.49
N SER A 89 11.70 -2.31 -4.46
CA SER A 89 12.28 -0.97 -4.40
C SER A 89 11.68 -0.12 -3.27
N ALA A 90 10.37 -0.19 -3.06
CA ALA A 90 9.68 0.49 -1.97
C ALA A 90 10.09 -0.06 -0.60
N LYS A 91 10.22 -1.38 -0.45
CA LYS A 91 10.67 -2.07 0.77
C LYS A 91 12.11 -1.70 1.15
N ASP A 92 13.01 -1.63 0.17
CA ASP A 92 14.39 -1.16 0.39
C ASP A 92 14.42 0.28 0.91
N LEU A 93 13.54 1.15 0.41
CA LEU A 93 13.44 2.53 0.86
C LEU A 93 12.78 2.66 2.24
N ILE A 94 11.78 1.82 2.53
CA ILE A 94 11.16 1.68 3.85
C ILE A 94 12.23 1.30 4.89
N ALA A 95 13.07 0.31 4.62
CA ALA A 95 14.15 -0.09 5.51
C ALA A 95 15.10 1.08 5.81
N GLN A 96 15.50 1.83 4.77
CA GLN A 96 16.34 3.02 4.92
C GLN A 96 15.71 4.17 5.71
N ILE A 97 14.38 4.27 5.72
CA ILE A 97 13.63 5.25 6.51
C ILE A 97 13.54 4.78 7.97
N GLN A 98 13.24 3.50 8.19
CA GLN A 98 13.13 2.92 9.54
C GLN A 98 14.47 2.92 10.29
N GLU A 99 15.59 2.70 9.58
CA GLU A 99 16.94 2.73 10.15
C GLU A 99 17.48 4.15 10.42
N ALA A 100 16.79 5.20 9.96
CA ALA A 100 17.28 6.56 10.06
C ALA A 100 17.26 7.08 11.52
N THR A 101 18.43 7.49 12.00
CA THR A 101 18.60 8.03 13.35
C THR A 101 18.18 9.49 13.45
N GLU A 102 18.34 10.27 12.38
CA GLU A 102 18.02 11.70 12.33
C GLU A 102 16.82 11.97 11.41
N ILE A 103 16.05 13.01 11.73
CA ILE A 103 14.95 13.53 10.89
C ILE A 103 15.43 14.80 10.19
N ASP A 104 16.29 14.61 9.20
CA ASP A 104 16.93 15.67 8.42
C ASP A 104 16.36 15.78 6.99
N ASP A 105 16.96 16.64 6.16
CA ASP A 105 16.52 16.84 4.77
C ASP A 105 16.61 15.55 3.94
N MET A 106 17.53 14.63 4.27
CA MET A 106 17.66 13.34 3.59
C MET A 106 16.54 12.38 4.00
N PHE A 107 16.16 12.39 5.27
CA PHE A 107 14.98 11.67 5.75
C PHE A 107 13.72 12.13 5.00
N ASP A 108 13.49 13.44 4.92
CA ASP A 108 12.36 14.02 4.18
C ASP A 108 12.40 13.65 2.69
N ALA A 109 13.59 13.67 2.07
CA ALA A 109 13.76 13.28 0.68
C ALA A 109 13.41 11.79 0.45
N LYS A 110 13.81 10.89 1.34
CA LYS A 110 13.47 9.46 1.25
C LYS A 110 11.95 9.24 1.34
N VAL A 111 11.28 9.87 2.31
CA VAL A 111 9.82 9.76 2.45
C VAL A 111 9.10 10.30 1.22
N LYS A 112 9.59 11.41 0.65
CA LYS A 112 9.05 11.98 -0.59
C LYS A 112 9.19 11.01 -1.78
N VAL A 113 10.38 10.46 -2.00
CA VAL A 113 10.63 9.52 -3.10
C VAL A 113 9.79 8.24 -2.93
N LEU A 114 9.64 7.75 -1.69
CA LEU A 114 8.73 6.64 -1.41
C LEU A 114 7.29 6.98 -1.84
N GLY A 115 6.79 8.17 -1.50
CA GLY A 115 5.47 8.62 -1.94
C GLY A 115 5.33 8.71 -3.45
N GLU A 116 6.37 9.08 -4.19
CA GLU A 116 6.39 9.13 -5.66
C GLU A 116 6.35 7.72 -6.28
N TYR A 117 7.09 6.75 -5.71
CA TYR A 117 7.04 5.35 -6.13
C TYR A 117 5.66 4.74 -5.91
N ILE A 118 5.09 4.93 -4.71
CA ILE A 118 3.73 4.44 -4.41
C ILE A 118 2.68 5.10 -5.30
N ASP A 119 2.81 6.40 -5.60
CA ASP A 119 1.89 7.08 -6.52
C ASP A 119 1.94 6.52 -7.95
N HIS A 120 3.09 6.03 -8.40
CA HIS A 120 3.24 5.39 -9.70
C HIS A 120 2.59 4.01 -9.69
N HIS A 121 3.01 3.16 -8.76
CA HIS A 121 2.48 1.82 -8.53
C HIS A 121 0.94 1.80 -8.47
N VAL A 122 0.37 2.64 -7.61
CA VAL A 122 -1.09 2.75 -7.42
C VAL A 122 -1.83 3.13 -8.70
N LYS A 123 -1.22 3.91 -9.59
CA LYS A 123 -1.85 4.26 -10.87
C LYS A 123 -1.90 3.06 -11.80
N GLU A 124 -0.84 2.27 -11.88
CA GLU A 124 -0.79 1.09 -12.74
C GLU A 124 -1.77 0.04 -12.27
N GLU A 125 -1.79 -0.25 -10.97
CA GLU A 125 -2.75 -1.20 -10.40
C GLU A 125 -4.20 -0.77 -10.64
N ARG A 126 -4.55 0.49 -10.34
CA ARG A 126 -5.94 0.96 -10.48
C ARG A 126 -6.42 1.02 -11.91
N ASN A 127 -5.54 1.41 -12.84
CA ASN A 127 -5.93 1.65 -14.22
C ASN A 127 -5.80 0.40 -15.10
N GLU A 128 -4.93 -0.55 -14.72
CA GLU A 128 -4.61 -1.71 -15.54
C GLU A 128 -4.90 -3.03 -14.82
N MET A 129 -4.33 -3.24 -13.64
CA MET A 129 -4.43 -4.53 -12.95
C MET A 129 -5.84 -4.81 -12.40
N PHE A 130 -6.41 -3.88 -11.63
CA PHE A 130 -7.73 -4.06 -10.98
C PHE A 130 -8.88 -4.25 -11.99
N PRO A 131 -8.94 -3.51 -13.12
CA PRO A 131 -9.94 -3.78 -14.15
C PRO A 131 -9.79 -5.20 -14.74
N LYS A 132 -8.56 -5.67 -14.96
CA LYS A 132 -8.29 -7.03 -15.47
C LYS A 132 -8.68 -8.09 -14.45
N ALA A 133 -8.33 -7.91 -13.18
CA ALA A 133 -8.72 -8.80 -12.09
C ALA A 133 -10.25 -8.91 -11.99
N ARG A 134 -10.98 -7.79 -12.02
CA ARG A 134 -12.45 -7.77 -11.98
C ARG A 134 -13.12 -8.39 -13.22
N ALA A 135 -12.43 -8.38 -14.37
CA ALA A 135 -12.91 -9.00 -15.59
C ALA A 135 -12.56 -10.51 -15.68
N ALA A 136 -11.66 -10.99 -14.83
CA ALA A 136 -11.18 -12.37 -14.87
C ALA A 136 -12.27 -13.35 -14.43
N ARG A 137 -12.46 -14.42 -15.21
CA ARG A 137 -13.44 -15.46 -14.88
C ARG A 137 -12.83 -16.43 -13.89
N GLY A 138 -13.58 -16.75 -12.84
CA GLY A 138 -13.16 -17.70 -11.81
C GLY A 138 -12.33 -17.09 -10.68
N LEU A 139 -12.05 -15.78 -10.74
CA LEU A 139 -11.42 -15.05 -9.65
C LEU A 139 -12.50 -14.48 -8.71
N ASP A 140 -12.65 -15.09 -7.53
CA ASP A 140 -13.61 -14.62 -6.53
C ASP A 140 -12.99 -13.51 -5.66
N LEU A 141 -13.04 -12.28 -6.16
CA LEU A 141 -12.51 -11.12 -5.46
C LEU A 141 -13.28 -10.76 -4.18
N VAL A 142 -14.53 -11.20 -4.02
CA VAL A 142 -15.31 -10.94 -2.79
C VAL A 142 -14.82 -11.88 -1.69
N ALA A 143 -14.67 -13.18 -1.97
CA ALA A 143 -14.09 -14.12 -1.02
C ALA A 143 -12.63 -13.78 -0.69
N MET A 144 -11.85 -13.37 -1.69
CA MET A 144 -10.45 -12.95 -1.49
C MET A 144 -10.34 -11.71 -0.60
N ARG A 145 -11.31 -10.79 -0.64
CA ARG A 145 -11.33 -9.63 0.27
C ARG A 145 -11.27 -10.05 1.73
N GLU A 146 -12.04 -11.07 2.11
CA GLU A 146 -12.05 -11.57 3.49
C GLU A 146 -10.71 -12.20 3.89
N GLN A 147 -10.05 -12.91 2.96
CA GLN A 147 -8.70 -13.46 3.18
C GLN A 147 -7.66 -12.36 3.38
N LEU A 148 -7.67 -11.34 2.51
CA LEU A 148 -6.78 -10.19 2.61
C LEU A 148 -7.01 -9.42 3.91
N MET A 149 -8.28 -9.21 4.31
CA MET A 149 -8.60 -8.52 5.57
C MET A 149 -8.09 -9.28 6.79
N ALA A 150 -8.32 -10.60 6.85
CA ALA A 150 -7.84 -11.43 7.95
C ALA A 150 -6.31 -11.41 8.05
N ARG A 151 -5.61 -11.54 6.91
CA ARG A 151 -4.14 -11.51 6.87
C ARG A 151 -3.59 -10.14 7.23
N LYS A 152 -4.24 -9.06 6.76
CA LYS A 152 -3.90 -7.68 7.15
C LYS A 152 -4.02 -7.46 8.66
N GLU A 153 -5.09 -7.96 9.28
CA GLU A 153 -5.30 -7.84 10.73
C GLU A 153 -4.22 -8.58 11.52
N GLU A 154 -3.88 -9.82 11.12
CA GLU A 154 -2.79 -10.60 11.70
C GLU A 154 -1.44 -9.85 11.62
N LEU A 155 -1.06 -9.40 10.42
CA LEU A 155 0.20 -8.69 10.18
C LEU A 155 0.29 -7.37 10.97
N MET A 156 -0.80 -6.62 11.05
CA MET A 156 -0.84 -5.40 11.86
C MET A 156 -0.71 -5.72 13.36
N GLY A 157 -1.34 -6.79 13.83
CA GLY A 157 -1.19 -7.27 15.21
C GLY A 157 0.25 -7.67 15.55
N GLU A 158 0.92 -8.40 14.65
CA GLU A 158 2.33 -8.79 14.78
C GLU A 158 3.25 -7.57 14.89
N LEU A 159 3.05 -6.55 14.03
CA LEU A 159 3.83 -5.31 14.07
C LEU A 159 3.60 -4.49 15.35
N MET A 160 2.38 -4.54 15.90
CA MET A 160 2.02 -3.84 17.13
C MET A 160 2.40 -4.60 18.40
N GLY A 161 2.90 -5.84 18.27
CA GLY A 161 3.34 -6.67 19.40
C GLY A 161 2.19 -7.26 20.21
N GLU A 162 0.98 -7.36 19.64
CA GLU A 162 -0.13 -8.09 20.26
C GLU A 162 0.01 -9.59 19.92
N PRO A 163 0.07 -10.50 20.92
CA PRO A 163 0.11 -11.92 20.63
C PRO A 163 -1.23 -12.38 20.04
N ALA A 164 -1.16 -13.20 18.99
CA ALA A 164 -2.29 -13.89 18.36
C ALA A 164 -3.12 -14.73 19.35
#